data_AF-A0A2V2EZ32-F1
#
_entry.id   AF-A0A2V2EZ32-F1
#
_cell.length_a   1.000
_cell.length_b   1.000
_cell.length_c   1.000
_cell.angle_alpha   90.00
_cell.angle_beta   90.00
_cell.angle_gamma   90.00
#
_symmetry.space_group_name_H-M   'P 1'
#
loop_
_entity.id
_entity.type
_entity.pdbx_description
1 polymer ?
#
loop_
_entity_poly.entity_id
_entity_poly.type
_entity_poly.pdbx_seq_one_letter_code
_entity_poly.pdbx_strand_id
1 'polypeptide(L)'
;MNAQEIIAKADRGEGLTEEEIKVYRQAVKPVKHTYGKYGTLKRQYLEERGIDWTIADLPEYLHGIDRQADELYEIMYAKLSKDERYKRTGNFMEDYRRQTEIQSLIEEEILSELVYV
;
A
#
# COMPACT_ATOMS: atom_id res chain seq x y z
N MET A 1 -14.54 0.74 -31.40
CA MET A 1 -14.60 1.36 -30.06
C MET A 1 -13.52 2.42 -29.96
N ASN A 2 -13.86 3.59 -29.41
CA ASN A 2 -12.88 4.62 -29.09
C ASN A 2 -12.13 4.26 -27.80
N ALA A 3 -10.93 4.81 -27.58
CA ALA A 3 -10.12 4.60 -26.39
C ALA A 3 -10.89 4.86 -25.07
N GLN A 4 -11.76 5.89 -25.04
CA GLN A 4 -12.60 6.18 -23.87
C GLN A 4 -13.60 5.05 -23.55
N GLU A 5 -14.17 4.40 -24.57
CA GLU A 5 -15.12 3.31 -24.39
C GLU A 5 -14.41 2.05 -23.87
N ILE A 6 -13.18 1.82 -24.34
CA ILE A 6 -12.32 0.71 -23.90
C ILE A 6 -11.87 0.91 -22.45
N ILE A 7 -11.51 2.14 -22.05
CA ILE A 7 -11.16 2.47 -20.67
C ILE A 7 -12.37 2.24 -19.76
N ALA A 8 -13.53 2.77 -20.12
CA ALA A 8 -14.75 2.59 -19.33
C ALA A 8 -15.16 1.10 -19.22
N LYS A 9 -14.90 0.30 -20.26
CA LYS A 9 -15.10 -1.15 -20.25
C LYS A 9 -14.18 -1.84 -19.24
N ALA A 10 -12.90 -1.48 -19.23
CA ALA A 10 -11.94 -1.97 -18.24
C ALA A 10 -12.31 -1.56 -16.80
N ASP A 11 -12.74 -0.31 -16.60
CA ASP A 11 -13.15 0.20 -15.28
C ASP A 11 -14.39 -0.52 -14.73
N ARG A 12 -15.27 -1.02 -15.61
CA ARG A 12 -16.42 -1.87 -15.25
C ARG A 12 -16.06 -3.34 -15.00
N GLY A 13 -14.78 -3.72 -15.17
CA GLY A 13 -14.32 -5.10 -15.03
C GLY A 13 -14.75 -6.03 -16.16
N GLU A 14 -15.21 -5.48 -17.29
CA GLU A 14 -15.49 -6.26 -18.48
C GLU A 14 -14.18 -6.67 -19.16
N GLY A 15 -14.04 -7.94 -19.52
CA GLY A 15 -12.85 -8.45 -20.21
C GLY A 15 -12.60 -7.74 -21.55
N LEU A 16 -11.34 -7.39 -21.81
CA LEU A 16 -10.89 -6.80 -23.06
C LEU A 16 -10.34 -7.86 -24.03
N THR A 17 -10.60 -7.69 -25.32
CA THR A 17 -9.93 -8.49 -26.37
C THR A 17 -8.47 -8.03 -26.56
N GLU A 18 -7.65 -8.81 -27.25
CA GLU A 18 -6.24 -8.46 -27.48
C GLU A 18 -6.06 -7.13 -28.22
N GLU A 19 -6.95 -6.82 -29.17
CA GLU A 19 -6.94 -5.54 -29.90
C GLU A 19 -7.28 -4.37 -28.99
N GLU A 20 -8.29 -4.53 -28.13
CA GLU A 20 -8.69 -3.55 -27.13
C GLU A 20 -7.59 -3.32 -26.08
N ILE A 21 -6.87 -4.37 -25.67
CA ILE A 21 -5.73 -4.27 -24.75
C ILE A 21 -4.61 -3.41 -25.35
N LYS A 22 -4.30 -3.55 -26.65
CA LYS A 22 -3.27 -2.73 -27.30
C LYS A 22 -3.65 -1.24 -27.28
N VAL A 23 -4.92 -0.92 -27.56
CA VAL A 23 -5.42 0.45 -27.51
C VAL A 23 -5.45 0.99 -26.08
N TYR A 24 -5.91 0.18 -25.11
CA TYR A 24 -5.91 0.52 -23.69
C TYR A 24 -4.51 0.86 -23.19
N ARG A 25 -3.51 0.03 -23.50
CA ARG A 25 -2.11 0.26 -23.09
C ARG A 25 -1.49 1.50 -23.73
N GLN A 26 -1.92 1.89 -24.92
CA GLN A 26 -1.48 3.15 -25.55
C GLN A 26 -2.15 4.37 -24.92
N ALA A 27 -3.41 4.24 -24.52
CA ALA A 27 -4.20 5.33 -23.96
C ALA A 27 -3.95 5.56 -22.46
N VAL A 28 -3.71 4.49 -21.70
CA VAL A 28 -3.48 4.53 -20.26
C VAL A 28 -1.98 4.47 -19.99
N LYS A 29 -1.45 5.57 -19.44
CA LYS A 29 -0.04 5.60 -19.02
C LYS A 29 0.15 4.65 -17.83
N PRO A 30 1.15 3.74 -17.87
CA PRO A 30 1.46 2.93 -16.70
C PRO A 30 1.86 3.86 -15.54
N VAL A 31 1.20 3.68 -14.39
CA VAL A 31 1.56 4.40 -13.17
C VAL A 31 2.85 3.79 -12.62
N LYS A 32 3.94 4.56 -12.63
CA LYS A 32 5.20 4.13 -12.03
C LYS A 32 5.13 4.28 -10.51
N HIS A 33 4.93 3.18 -9.81
CA HIS A 33 5.06 3.14 -8.36
C HIS A 33 6.54 3.32 -7.99
N THR A 34 6.88 4.51 -7.52
CA THR A 34 8.27 4.88 -7.19
C THR A 34 8.63 4.52 -5.75
N TYR A 35 7.64 4.56 -4.85
CA TYR A 35 7.75 4.23 -3.45
C TYR A 35 6.86 3.03 -3.11
N GLY A 36 7.13 2.38 -1.98
CA GLY A 36 6.25 1.40 -1.38
C GLY A 36 4.94 2.03 -0.89
N LYS A 37 4.14 1.22 -0.20
CA LYS A 37 2.82 1.62 0.32
C LYS A 37 2.95 2.86 1.21
N TYR A 38 3.85 2.82 2.18
CA TYR A 38 3.93 3.84 3.23
C TYR A 38 4.64 5.11 2.76
N GLY A 39 5.68 5.00 1.94
CA GLY A 39 6.30 6.14 1.27
C GLY A 39 5.31 6.85 0.33
N THR A 40 4.45 6.10 -0.37
CA THR A 40 3.39 6.71 -1.20
C THR A 40 2.37 7.47 -0.36
N LEU A 41 1.91 6.90 0.75
CA LEU A 41 0.97 7.56 1.66
C LEU A 41 1.59 8.79 2.33
N LYS A 42 2.85 8.72 2.77
CA LYS A 42 3.53 9.89 3.35
C LYS A 42 3.64 11.02 2.34
N ARG A 43 3.97 10.71 1.08
CA ARG A 43 4.02 11.73 0.03
C ARG A 43 2.68 12.43 -0.13
N GLN A 44 1.58 11.68 -0.22
CA GLN A 44 0.23 12.26 -0.33
C GLN A 44 -0.08 13.17 0.86
N TYR A 45 0.23 12.73 2.08
CA TYR A 45 0.05 13.53 3.28
C TYR A 45 0.86 14.84 3.29
N LEU A 46 2.13 14.80 2.83
CA LEU A 46 2.98 15.98 2.72
C LEU A 46 2.49 16.96 1.65
N GLU A 47 2.06 16.45 0.50
CA GLU A 47 1.49 17.22 -0.62
C GLU A 47 0.19 17.92 -0.19
N GLU A 48 -0.72 17.22 0.49
CA GLU A 48 -1.98 17.79 1.01
C GLU A 48 -1.75 18.92 2.02
N ARG A 49 -0.64 18.86 2.76
CA ARG A 49 -0.23 19.90 3.72
C ARG A 49 0.63 21.00 3.12
N GLY A 50 1.09 20.85 1.88
CA GLY A 50 1.95 21.81 1.19
C GLY A 50 3.32 21.98 1.87
N ILE A 51 3.86 20.91 2.46
CA ILE A 51 5.16 20.91 3.18
C ILE A 51 6.21 20.00 2.53
N ASP A 52 5.85 19.30 1.46
CA ASP A 52 6.75 18.45 0.68
C ASP A 52 8.04 19.17 0.24
N TRP A 53 7.93 20.43 -0.16
CA TRP A 53 9.07 21.28 -0.59
C TRP A 53 10.06 21.63 0.53
N THR A 54 9.69 21.41 1.80
CA THR A 54 10.58 21.69 2.95
C THR A 54 11.63 20.61 3.16
N ILE A 55 11.48 19.44 2.53
CA ILE A 55 12.37 18.30 2.68
C ILE A 55 13.46 18.36 1.60
N ALA A 56 14.71 18.51 2.03
CA ALA A 56 15.86 18.69 1.13
C ALA A 56 16.07 17.52 0.16
N ASP A 57 15.86 16.28 0.62
CA ASP A 57 15.90 15.06 -0.18
C ASP A 57 14.63 14.26 0.03
N LEU A 58 13.54 14.71 -0.61
CA LEU A 58 12.24 14.06 -0.52
C LEU A 58 12.27 12.59 -1.00
N PRO A 59 12.95 12.22 -2.11
CA PRO A 59 13.05 10.83 -2.52
C PRO A 59 13.69 9.89 -1.48
N GLU A 60 14.86 10.24 -0.94
CA GLU A 60 15.51 9.41 0.07
C GLU A 60 14.68 9.35 1.36
N TYR A 61 14.05 10.46 1.74
CA TYR A 61 13.14 10.49 2.88
C TYR A 61 11.98 9.49 2.73
N LEU A 62 11.30 9.48 1.58
CA LEU A 62 10.16 8.60 1.33
C LEU A 62 10.58 7.13 1.24
N HIS A 63 11.74 6.81 0.64
CA HIS A 63 12.31 5.47 0.72
C HIS A 63 12.69 5.07 2.16
N GLY A 64 13.14 6.03 2.96
CA GLY A 64 13.38 5.87 4.39
C GLY A 64 12.11 5.52 5.17
N ILE A 65 10.95 6.06 4.78
CA ILE A 65 9.65 5.69 5.38
C ILE A 65 9.31 4.22 5.08
N ASP A 66 9.49 3.76 3.84
CA ASP A 66 9.25 2.36 3.51
C ASP A 66 10.15 1.43 4.31
N ARG A 67 11.46 1.75 4.42
CA ARG A 67 12.41 0.97 5.23
C ARG A 67 12.02 0.92 6.71
N GLN A 68 11.64 2.05 7.30
CA GLN A 68 11.20 2.12 8.69
C GLN A 68 9.90 1.33 8.93
N ALA A 69 8.98 1.37 7.97
CA ALA A 69 7.74 0.60 8.06
C ALA A 69 8.00 -0.91 8.01
N ASP A 70 8.91 -1.37 7.14
CA ASP A 70 9.31 -2.78 7.08
C ASP A 70 9.96 -3.22 8.41
N GLU A 71 10.87 -2.40 8.95
CA GLU A 71 11.52 -2.69 10.25
C GLU A 71 10.51 -2.73 11.40
N LEU A 72 9.60 -1.77 11.48
CA LEU A 72 8.56 -1.72 12.50
C LEU A 72 7.62 -2.92 12.38
N TYR A 73 7.26 -3.30 11.16
CA TYR A 73 6.44 -4.48 10.90
C TYR A 73 7.09 -5.75 11.46
N GLU A 74 8.36 -5.99 11.12
CA GLU A 74 9.10 -7.17 11.60
C GLU A 74 9.20 -7.21 13.13
N ILE A 75 9.50 -6.07 13.76
CA ILE A 75 9.62 -5.97 15.22
C ILE A 75 8.28 -6.25 15.90
N MET A 76 7.20 -5.61 15.46
CA MET A 76 5.89 -5.79 16.06
C MET A 76 5.34 -7.19 15.80
N TYR A 77 5.50 -7.71 14.59
CA TYR A 77 5.08 -9.07 14.25
C TYR A 77 5.80 -10.10 15.13
N ALA A 78 7.12 -9.96 15.31
CA ALA A 78 7.91 -10.85 16.17
C ALA A 78 7.47 -10.82 17.65
N LYS A 79 6.92 -9.69 18.12
CA LYS A 79 6.34 -9.56 19.46
C LYS A 79 4.93 -10.16 19.53
N LEU A 80 4.02 -9.71 18.66
CA LEU A 80 2.60 -10.08 18.67
C LEU A 80 2.39 -11.57 18.35
N SER A 81 3.18 -12.15 17.45
CA SER A 81 3.09 -13.58 17.11
C SER A 81 3.42 -14.52 18.27
N LYS A 82 4.09 -14.04 19.32
CA LYS A 82 4.41 -14.80 20.54
C LYS A 82 3.36 -14.64 21.64
N ASP A 83 2.46 -13.67 21.51
CA ASP A 83 1.38 -13.44 22.47
C ASP A 83 0.38 -14.61 22.43
N GLU A 84 -0.03 -15.09 23.61
CA GLU A 84 -1.00 -16.17 23.75
C GLU A 84 -2.32 -15.88 23.03
N ARG A 85 -2.73 -14.60 22.98
CA ARG A 85 -3.95 -14.15 22.29
C ARG A 85 -3.92 -14.48 20.80
N TYR A 86 -2.74 -14.47 20.18
CA TYR A 86 -2.58 -14.64 18.73
C TYR A 86 -1.95 -15.97 18.31
N LYS A 87 -1.67 -16.86 19.27
CA LYS A 87 -1.19 -18.21 18.95
C LYS A 87 -2.17 -18.95 18.06
N ARG A 88 -1.62 -19.78 17.17
CA ARG A 88 -2.42 -20.66 16.30
C ARG A 88 -3.18 -21.68 17.12
N THR A 89 -4.45 -21.83 16.79
CA THR A 89 -5.41 -22.76 17.40
C THR A 89 -5.57 -24.04 16.59
N GLY A 90 -5.15 -24.02 15.32
CA GLY A 90 -5.43 -25.09 14.36
C GLY A 90 -6.80 -24.96 13.68
N ASN A 91 -7.64 -24.00 14.11
CA ASN A 91 -8.85 -23.62 13.39
C ASN A 91 -8.51 -22.53 12.36
N PHE A 92 -8.70 -22.83 11.08
CA PHE A 92 -8.33 -21.92 10.00
C PHE A 92 -9.00 -20.54 10.10
N MET A 93 -10.30 -20.47 10.39
CA MET A 93 -11.03 -19.20 10.44
C MET A 93 -10.56 -18.33 11.59
N GLU A 94 -10.33 -18.95 12.76
CA GLU A 94 -9.84 -18.24 13.94
C GLU A 94 -8.39 -17.80 13.78
N ASP A 95 -7.52 -18.64 13.19
CA ASP A 95 -6.12 -18.30 12.93
C ASP A 95 -6.00 -17.19 11.88
N TYR A 96 -6.86 -17.19 10.85
CA TYR A 96 -6.94 -16.11 9.88
C TYR A 96 -7.38 -14.81 10.55
N ARG A 97 -8.44 -14.84 11.37
CA ARG A 97 -8.93 -13.66 12.11
C ARG A 97 -7.82 -13.06 12.98
N ARG A 98 -7.06 -13.89 13.70
CA ARG A 98 -5.94 -13.46 14.54
C ARG A 98 -4.78 -12.86 13.75
N GLN A 99 -4.43 -13.45 12.60
CA GLN A 99 -3.39 -12.90 11.72
C GLN A 99 -3.78 -11.55 11.14
N THR A 100 -5.03 -11.41 10.69
CA THR A 100 -5.56 -10.13 10.21
C THR A 100 -5.53 -9.08 11.31
N GLU A 101 -5.87 -9.44 12.55
CA GLU A 101 -5.82 -8.52 13.69
C GLU A 101 -4.38 -8.04 13.97
N ILE A 102 -3.38 -8.94 13.93
CA ILE A 102 -1.97 -8.55 14.02
C ILE A 102 -1.62 -7.56 12.91
N GLN A 103 -1.96 -7.86 11.66
CA GLN A 103 -1.66 -6.99 10.53
C GLN A 103 -2.30 -5.61 10.70
N SER A 104 -3.57 -5.53 11.13
CA SER A 104 -4.26 -4.26 11.36
C SER A 104 -3.61 -3.43 12.47
N LEU A 105 -3.20 -4.05 13.58
CA LEU A 105 -2.53 -3.34 14.67
C LEU A 105 -1.18 -2.77 14.24
N ILE A 106 -0.41 -3.56 13.49
CA ILE A 106 0.88 -3.10 12.96
C ILE A 106 0.69 -1.98 11.93
N GLU A 107 -0.31 -2.11 11.06
CA GLU A 107 -0.63 -1.08 10.07
C GLU A 107 -1.06 0.23 10.75
N GLU A 108 -1.90 0.17 11.77
CA GLU A 108 -2.32 1.34 12.55
C GLU A 108 -1.11 2.07 13.15
N GLU A 109 -0.20 1.32 13.78
CA GLU A 109 1.04 1.87 14.36
C GLU A 109 1.93 2.53 13.29
N ILE A 110 2.16 1.86 12.15
CA ILE A 110 2.96 2.42 11.06
C ILE A 110 2.34 3.73 10.55
N LEU A 111 1.01 3.76 10.39
CA LEU A 111 0.30 4.94 9.92
C LEU A 111 0.40 6.10 10.92
N SER A 112 0.25 5.83 12.22
CA SER A 112 0.32 6.87 13.26
C SER A 112 1.73 7.39 13.49
N GLU A 113 2.74 6.51 13.49
CA GLU A 113 4.12 6.86 13.85
C GLU A 113 4.94 7.38 12.67
N LEU A 114 4.66 6.94 11.43
CA LEU A 114 5.48 7.29 10.27
C LEU A 114 4.72 8.19 9.28
N VAL A 115 3.47 7.87 8.98
CA VAL A 115 2.74 8.50 7.87
C VAL A 115 2.11 9.82 8.28
N TYR A 116 1.27 9.82 9.32
CA TYR A 116 0.41 10.97 9.64
C TYR A 116 0.95 11.88 10.76
N VAL A 117 2.26 11.85 10.97
CA VAL A 117 3.01 12.80 11.83
C VAL A 117 3.26 14.10 11.09
#